data_AF-A0A1Z5TQ50-F1
#
_entry.id   AF-A0A1Z5TQ50-F1
#
_cell.length_a   1.000
_cell.length_b   1.000
_cell.length_c   1.000
_cell.angle_alpha   90.00
_cell.angle_beta   90.00
_cell.angle_gamma   90.00
#
_symmetry.space_group_name_H-M   'P 1'
#
loop_
_entity.id
_entity.type
_entity.pdbx_description
1 polymer ?
#
loop_
_entity_poly.entity_id
_entity_poly.type
_entity_poly.pdbx_seq_one_letter_code
_entity_poly.pdbx_strand_id
1 'polypeptide(L)'
;MTTRYRVEYALKTHRRDQFIEWIKGLLAVPFVLLSQPTAIYENDKSAMGAMAINAHDRYSQIMSDVEDLINDHIAHQSARHPTPSKLKLLVPSVGSFFTRLPLQDAFQWQDQKRFISSRRFVAPSFNDIRLILNTAQVMSLVRGSRLELMTFDGDVTLYDDGDSLRPDNPCIPRILELMSKGVRIGIVTAAGYTEAEKYYERLYGLLDAIAASNFANKLEHSLVVMGGESNFLFTYTPDSPCKLAPVPAKDWQLPEMSSWTEDNVKALLDVGEAALKDCVDAMKLPVQVLRKTRAVGIFPSKGIKLSREQLEETVLVVQRVLEMSDAGKRLPFCAFNGGNDIFVDIGDKSWGVMACQRYFGGIEGSKSLHVGDQFLSAGANDFKVCSNIARLSCTTAWIASPAETCALLDEISELKADKVHTDYAAFRDSVSA
;
A
#
# COMPACT_ATOMS: atom_id res chain seq x y z
N MET A 1 25.85 -5.41 -35.77
CA MET A 1 24.53 -4.81 -36.06
C MET A 1 23.53 -5.41 -35.08
N THR A 2 23.15 -4.65 -34.06
CA THR A 2 22.21 -5.06 -33.01
C THR A 2 20.80 -4.67 -33.43
N THR A 3 19.97 -5.67 -33.68
CA THR A 3 18.59 -5.50 -34.16
C THR A 3 17.65 -5.05 -33.03
N ARG A 4 16.65 -4.29 -33.45
CA ARG A 4 15.70 -3.43 -32.73
C ARG A 4 14.69 -4.15 -31.80
N TYR A 5 14.98 -5.37 -31.35
CA TYR A 5 14.04 -6.21 -30.59
C TYR A 5 14.52 -6.45 -29.16
N ARG A 6 14.62 -5.37 -28.39
CA ARG A 6 14.88 -5.37 -26.94
C ARG A 6 13.57 -5.30 -26.14
N VAL A 7 12.52 -5.99 -26.61
CA VAL A 7 11.17 -5.94 -26.01
C VAL A 7 11.03 -6.88 -24.82
N GLU A 8 11.89 -7.90 -24.69
CA GLU A 8 11.67 -8.99 -23.71
C GLU A 8 12.15 -8.73 -22.27
N TYR A 9 12.69 -7.56 -21.94
CA TYR A 9 13.01 -7.20 -20.54
C TYR A 9 12.46 -5.84 -20.09
N ALA A 10 11.87 -5.07 -21.01
CA ALA A 10 11.33 -3.74 -20.75
C ALA A 10 9.87 -3.75 -20.28
N LEU A 11 9.12 -4.84 -20.46
CA LEU A 11 7.72 -4.97 -20.01
C LEU A 11 7.58 -5.26 -18.51
N LYS A 12 8.71 -5.43 -17.80
CA LYS A 12 8.81 -5.23 -16.34
C LYS A 12 9.48 -3.88 -16.03
N THR A 13 8.99 -2.78 -16.60
CA THR A 13 9.09 -1.50 -15.89
C THR A 13 8.13 -1.56 -14.70
N HIS A 14 8.47 -2.30 -13.64
CA HIS A 14 7.90 -1.98 -12.33
C HIS A 14 8.21 -0.49 -12.13
N ARG A 15 7.18 0.36 -12.01
CA ARG A 15 7.37 1.79 -11.78
C ARG A 15 7.98 1.91 -10.39
N ARG A 16 9.31 1.92 -10.33
CA ARG A 16 10.08 1.93 -9.08
C ARG A 16 9.85 3.26 -8.40
N ASP A 17 9.45 3.20 -7.13
CA ASP A 17 9.40 4.36 -6.25
C ASP A 17 10.78 5.05 -6.30
N GLN A 18 10.79 6.30 -6.76
CA GLN A 18 12.01 7.06 -6.99
C GLN A 18 12.72 7.40 -5.67
N PHE A 19 12.00 7.48 -4.56
CA PHE A 19 12.59 7.65 -3.24
C PHE A 19 13.34 6.39 -2.82
N ILE A 20 12.75 5.21 -3.05
CA ILE A 20 13.42 3.92 -2.81
C ILE A 20 14.66 3.75 -3.70
N GLU A 21 14.56 4.05 -5.00
CA GLU A 21 15.71 3.98 -5.90
C GLU A 21 16.78 5.00 -5.55
N TRP A 22 16.40 6.19 -5.08
CA TRP A 22 17.35 7.20 -4.60
C TRP A 22 18.12 6.70 -3.37
N ILE A 23 17.44 6.19 -2.34
CA ILE A 23 18.10 5.60 -1.15
C ILE A 23 19.00 4.43 -1.55
N LYS A 24 18.51 3.55 -2.42
CA LYS A 24 19.31 2.42 -2.95
C LYS A 24 20.58 2.91 -3.65
N GLY A 25 20.51 4.00 -4.41
CA GLY A 25 21.67 4.64 -5.02
C GLY A 25 22.68 5.14 -3.99
N LEU A 26 22.21 5.71 -2.87
CA LEU A 26 23.07 6.14 -1.76
C LEU A 26 23.80 4.95 -1.12
N LEU A 27 23.11 3.81 -0.89
CA LEU A 27 23.74 2.63 -0.28
C LEU A 27 24.64 1.84 -1.25
N ALA A 28 24.44 1.99 -2.56
CA ALA A 28 25.29 1.36 -3.57
C ALA A 28 26.74 1.88 -3.51
N VAL A 29 26.94 3.15 -3.12
CA VAL A 29 28.28 3.75 -3.02
C VAL A 29 29.14 3.04 -1.95
N PRO A 30 28.74 2.95 -0.67
CA PRO A 30 29.50 2.19 0.32
C PRO A 30 29.62 0.71 -0.04
N PHE A 31 28.61 0.11 -0.70
CA PHE A 31 28.74 -1.26 -1.19
C PHE A 31 29.94 -1.40 -2.13
N VAL A 32 30.05 -0.58 -3.18
CA VAL A 32 31.15 -0.67 -4.17
C VAL A 32 32.52 -0.41 -3.53
N LEU A 33 32.60 0.52 -2.58
CA LEU A 33 33.85 0.87 -1.92
C LEU A 33 34.33 -0.20 -0.93
N LEU A 34 33.40 -0.95 -0.32
CA LEU A 34 33.71 -1.96 0.71
C LEU A 34 33.62 -3.39 0.20
N SER A 35 32.92 -3.65 -0.91
CA SER A 35 32.80 -4.97 -1.51
C SER A 35 34.14 -5.38 -2.10
N GLN A 36 34.89 -6.21 -1.39
CA GLN A 36 36.07 -6.89 -1.93
C GLN A 36 35.69 -8.32 -2.30
N PRO A 37 35.22 -8.59 -3.54
CA PRO A 37 34.90 -9.95 -3.97
C PRO A 37 36.12 -10.89 -3.98
N THR A 38 37.34 -10.34 -3.96
CA THR A 38 38.61 -11.07 -3.86
C THR A 38 38.91 -11.62 -2.47
N ALA A 39 38.29 -11.08 -1.41
CA ALA A 39 38.55 -11.50 -0.02
C ALA A 39 38.04 -12.91 0.32
N ILE A 40 37.34 -13.59 -0.60
CA ILE A 40 36.98 -15.02 -0.45
C ILE A 40 38.15 -15.94 -0.83
N TYR A 41 39.07 -15.45 -1.68
CA TYR A 41 40.27 -16.20 -2.03
C TYR A 41 41.36 -16.11 -0.96
N GLU A 42 41.26 -15.11 -0.07
CA GLU A 42 42.12 -14.95 1.09
C GLU A 42 41.36 -15.47 2.32
N ASN A 43 41.86 -16.52 2.96
CA ASN A 43 41.21 -17.24 4.07
C ASN A 43 41.08 -16.41 5.39
N ASP A 44 40.96 -15.09 5.31
CA ASP A 44 40.94 -14.18 6.46
C ASP A 44 39.50 -13.84 6.90
N LYS A 45 38.96 -14.71 7.76
CA LYS A 45 37.66 -14.52 8.40
C LYS A 45 37.59 -13.24 9.26
N SER A 46 38.72 -12.76 9.79
CA SER A 46 38.78 -11.54 10.61
C SER A 46 38.54 -10.30 9.74
N ALA A 47 39.16 -10.24 8.57
CA ALA A 47 38.94 -9.18 7.59
C ALA A 47 37.47 -9.14 7.11
N MET A 48 36.83 -10.30 6.92
CA MET A 48 35.43 -10.39 6.50
C MET A 48 34.45 -9.79 7.52
N GLY A 49 34.67 -10.05 8.81
CA GLY A 49 33.85 -9.50 9.90
C GLY A 49 34.01 -7.99 10.04
N ALA A 50 35.24 -7.49 9.98
CA ALA A 50 35.51 -6.05 10.02
C ALA A 50 34.86 -5.29 8.84
N MET A 51 34.86 -5.89 7.65
CA MET A 51 34.15 -5.31 6.49
C MET A 51 32.63 -5.27 6.68
N ALA A 52 32.03 -6.27 7.32
CA ALA A 52 30.58 -6.30 7.59
C ALA A 52 30.19 -5.20 8.57
N ILE A 53 30.98 -5.02 9.62
CA ILE A 53 30.79 -3.95 10.62
C ILE A 53 30.93 -2.58 9.95
N ASN A 54 31.97 -2.37 9.14
CA ASN A 54 32.15 -1.09 8.44
C ASN A 54 30.98 -0.81 7.47
N ALA A 55 30.52 -1.81 6.72
CA ALA A 55 29.35 -1.66 5.85
C ALA A 55 28.08 -1.31 6.64
N HIS A 56 27.86 -1.98 7.78
CA HIS A 56 26.76 -1.72 8.68
C HIS A 56 26.77 -0.27 9.19
N ASP A 57 27.91 0.19 9.70
CA ASP A 57 28.06 1.56 10.23
C ASP A 57 27.81 2.60 9.14
N ARG A 58 28.31 2.38 7.92
CA ARG A 58 28.09 3.30 6.79
C ARG A 58 26.63 3.34 6.33
N TYR A 59 25.98 2.18 6.21
CA TYR A 59 24.57 2.13 5.86
C TYR A 59 23.70 2.76 6.96
N SER A 60 24.01 2.47 8.22
CA SER A 60 23.34 3.05 9.38
C SER A 60 23.46 4.58 9.38
N GLN A 61 24.64 5.13 9.12
CA GLN A 61 24.85 6.59 9.04
C GLN A 61 24.03 7.21 7.90
N ILE A 62 24.07 6.61 6.70
CA ILE A 62 23.30 7.13 5.56
C ILE A 62 21.79 7.12 5.87
N MET A 63 21.29 6.08 6.53
CA MET A 63 19.89 6.03 6.94
C MET A 63 19.53 7.13 7.93
N SER A 64 20.40 7.44 8.89
CA SER A 64 20.24 8.59 9.77
C SER A 64 20.22 9.91 9.00
N ASP A 65 21.13 10.10 8.03
CA ASP A 65 21.18 11.33 7.22
C ASP A 65 19.91 11.49 6.37
N VAL A 66 19.35 10.38 5.85
CA VAL A 66 18.09 10.38 5.11
C VAL A 66 16.91 10.67 6.04
N GLU A 67 16.92 10.13 7.26
CA GLU A 67 15.93 10.42 8.29
C GLU A 67 15.87 11.92 8.61
N ASP A 68 17.03 12.59 8.73
CA ASP A 68 17.09 14.05 8.93
C ASP A 68 16.48 14.82 7.76
N LEU A 69 16.70 14.37 6.51
CA LEU A 69 16.08 14.98 5.33
C LEU A 69 14.56 14.80 5.31
N ILE A 70 14.04 13.69 5.84
CA ILE A 70 12.60 13.47 6.00
C ILE A 70 12.05 14.39 7.09
N ASN A 71 12.75 14.53 8.22
CA ASN A 71 12.36 15.42 9.30
C ASN A 71 12.31 16.89 8.85
N ASP A 72 13.28 17.34 8.06
CA ASP A 72 13.28 18.63 7.37
C ASP A 72 12.07 18.78 6.44
N HIS A 73 11.78 17.75 5.63
CA HIS A 73 10.62 17.75 4.74
C HIS A 73 9.30 17.93 5.51
N ILE A 74 9.11 17.20 6.62
CA ILE A 74 7.92 17.32 7.48
C ILE A 74 7.78 18.74 8.06
N ALA A 75 8.88 19.36 8.46
CA ALA A 75 8.87 20.74 8.96
C ALA A 75 8.42 21.73 7.87
N HIS A 76 8.91 21.55 6.64
CA HIS A 76 8.50 22.35 5.49
C HIS A 76 7.02 22.14 5.10
N GLN A 77 6.50 20.91 5.21
CA GLN A 77 5.08 20.61 4.94
C GLN A 77 4.14 21.36 5.90
N SER A 78 4.59 21.61 7.14
CA SER A 78 3.80 22.27 8.18
C SER A 78 3.92 23.80 8.16
N ALA A 79 4.76 24.36 7.28
CA ALA A 79 5.02 25.80 7.23
C ALA A 79 3.87 26.55 6.54
N ARG A 80 3.56 27.77 7.02
CA ARG A 80 2.51 28.63 6.42
C ARG A 80 2.82 29.04 4.96
N HIS A 81 4.09 29.10 4.60
CA HIS A 81 4.57 29.34 3.23
C HIS A 81 5.58 28.24 2.87
N PRO A 82 5.10 27.09 2.39
CA PRO A 82 5.96 25.94 2.16
C PRO A 82 6.91 26.22 1.00
N THR A 83 8.20 26.40 1.30
CA THR A 83 9.27 26.34 0.31
C THR A 83 9.66 24.88 0.08
N PRO A 84 10.15 24.50 -1.12
CA PRO A 84 10.60 23.14 -1.36
C PRO A 84 11.76 22.77 -0.42
N SER A 85 11.57 21.75 0.42
CA SER A 85 12.64 21.15 1.23
C SER A 85 13.78 20.61 0.36
N LYS A 86 14.96 20.38 0.94
CA LYS A 86 16.07 19.74 0.22
C LYS A 86 15.68 18.36 -0.35
N LEU A 87 14.92 17.56 0.40
CA LEU A 87 14.47 16.25 -0.06
C LEU A 87 13.58 16.35 -1.31
N LYS A 88 12.65 17.32 -1.34
CA LYS A 88 11.79 17.58 -2.50
C LYS A 88 12.57 18.02 -3.73
N LEU A 89 13.68 18.74 -3.57
CA LEU A 89 14.55 19.12 -4.68
C LEU A 89 15.33 17.92 -5.24
N LEU A 90 15.79 17.02 -4.37
CA LEU A 90 16.54 15.81 -4.76
C LEU A 90 15.63 14.74 -5.36
N VAL A 91 14.44 14.58 -4.81
CA VAL A 91 13.43 13.61 -5.26
C VAL A 91 12.12 14.38 -5.50
N PRO A 92 11.94 15.01 -6.68
CA PRO A 92 10.75 15.83 -6.98
C PRO A 92 9.42 15.09 -6.85
N SER A 93 9.44 13.77 -7.01
CA SER A 93 8.25 12.93 -6.84
C SER A 93 7.90 12.63 -5.38
N VAL A 94 8.76 12.92 -4.39
CA VAL A 94 8.48 12.59 -2.98
C VAL A 94 7.16 13.22 -2.52
N GLY A 95 6.32 12.39 -1.91
CA GLY A 95 5.05 12.79 -1.33
C GLY A 95 5.19 13.30 0.10
N SER A 96 4.05 13.41 0.77
CA SER A 96 3.97 13.80 2.18
C SER A 96 4.42 12.67 3.12
N PHE A 97 4.94 13.05 4.29
CA PHE A 97 5.14 12.13 5.42
C PHE A 97 4.22 12.51 6.59
N PHE A 98 3.57 11.52 7.20
CA PHE A 98 2.67 11.72 8.34
C PHE A 98 3.35 11.51 9.69
N THR A 99 4.49 10.84 9.68
CA THR A 99 5.25 10.49 10.87
C THR A 99 6.75 10.61 10.59
N ARG A 100 7.55 10.82 11.64
CA ARG A 100 9.01 10.71 11.54
C ARG A 100 9.36 9.24 11.34
N LEU A 101 10.34 8.95 10.50
CA LEU A 101 10.73 7.58 10.18
C LEU A 101 12.10 7.28 10.80
N PRO A 102 12.19 6.43 11.84
CA PRO A 102 13.45 6.04 12.46
C PRO A 102 14.21 5.06 11.53
N LEU A 103 14.78 5.58 10.44
CA LEU A 103 15.37 4.78 9.37
C LEU A 103 16.63 4.07 9.83
N GLN A 104 17.41 4.70 10.72
CA GLN A 104 18.60 4.08 11.28
C GLN A 104 18.25 2.80 12.02
N ASP A 105 17.31 2.88 12.96
CA ASP A 105 16.85 1.74 13.76
C ASP A 105 16.17 0.68 12.90
N ALA A 106 15.35 1.11 11.93
CA ALA A 106 14.67 0.20 11.00
C ALA A 106 15.66 -0.57 10.13
N PHE A 107 16.73 0.09 9.68
CA PHE A 107 17.82 -0.57 8.98
C PHE A 107 18.52 -1.60 9.87
N GLN A 108 18.88 -1.22 11.11
CA GLN A 108 19.55 -2.15 12.04
C GLN A 108 18.69 -3.39 12.30
N TRP A 109 17.39 -3.20 12.49
CA TRP A 109 16.42 -4.28 12.66
C TRP A 109 16.37 -5.23 11.46
N GLN A 110 16.26 -4.68 10.24
CA GLN A 110 16.23 -5.51 9.03
C GLN A 110 17.59 -6.15 8.74
N ASP A 111 18.70 -5.49 9.05
CA ASP A 111 20.05 -6.02 8.84
C ASP A 111 20.34 -7.23 9.73
N GLN A 112 19.83 -7.24 10.97
CA GLN A 112 19.93 -8.41 11.86
C GLN A 112 19.22 -9.64 11.30
N LYS A 113 18.10 -9.44 10.59
CA LYS A 113 17.30 -10.53 10.00
C LYS A 113 17.81 -10.95 8.62
N ARG A 114 18.28 -10.00 7.82
CA ARG A 114 18.56 -10.17 6.37
C ARG A 114 20.03 -10.08 5.99
N PHE A 115 20.90 -9.79 6.96
CA PHE A 115 22.35 -9.70 6.82
C PHE A 115 22.77 -8.87 5.60
N ILE A 116 22.11 -7.74 5.36
CA ILE A 116 22.32 -6.84 4.23
C ILE A 116 23.79 -6.40 4.16
N SER A 117 24.35 -5.96 5.29
CA SER A 117 25.74 -5.49 5.42
C SER A 117 26.77 -6.60 5.29
N SER A 118 26.36 -7.86 5.44
CA SER A 118 27.24 -9.02 5.30
C SER A 118 27.39 -9.49 3.85
N ARG A 119 26.58 -8.96 2.92
CA ARG A 119 26.64 -9.34 1.50
C ARG A 119 27.90 -8.76 0.84
N ARG A 120 28.46 -9.48 -0.12
CA ARG A 120 29.70 -9.10 -0.84
C ARG A 120 29.55 -9.00 -2.35
N PHE A 121 28.59 -9.71 -2.91
CA PHE A 121 28.33 -9.74 -4.36
C PHE A 121 27.02 -9.07 -4.74
N VAL A 122 26.14 -8.86 -3.76
CA VAL A 122 24.78 -8.35 -3.98
C VAL A 122 24.61 -7.12 -3.11
N ALA A 123 24.53 -5.96 -3.75
CA ALA A 123 24.23 -4.69 -3.10
C ALA A 123 22.81 -4.71 -2.49
N PRO A 124 22.50 -3.81 -1.54
CA PRO A 124 21.13 -3.60 -1.08
C PRO A 124 20.17 -3.43 -2.25
N SER A 125 19.13 -4.25 -2.28
CA SER A 125 18.15 -4.29 -3.36
C SER A 125 17.01 -3.30 -3.12
N PHE A 126 16.18 -3.09 -4.14
CA PHE A 126 14.95 -2.29 -3.99
C PHE A 126 14.05 -2.84 -2.88
N ASN A 127 13.93 -4.17 -2.78
CA ASN A 127 13.14 -4.84 -1.75
C ASN A 127 13.73 -4.66 -0.35
N ASP A 128 15.06 -4.65 -0.20
CA ASP A 128 15.67 -4.40 1.11
C ASP A 128 15.29 -2.99 1.60
N ILE A 129 15.40 -1.97 0.74
CA ILE A 129 15.01 -0.60 1.09
C ILE A 129 13.50 -0.47 1.36
N ARG A 130 12.67 -1.10 0.53
CA ARG A 130 11.20 -1.14 0.72
C ARG A 130 10.83 -1.69 2.10
N LEU A 131 11.44 -2.80 2.50
CA LEU A 131 11.18 -3.43 3.79
C LEU A 131 11.70 -2.59 4.96
N ILE A 132 12.86 -1.94 4.82
CA ILE A 132 13.35 -0.99 5.83
C ILE A 132 12.37 0.17 6.02
N LEU A 133 11.82 0.72 4.92
CA LEU A 133 10.81 1.78 5.01
C LEU A 133 9.50 1.29 5.66
N ASN A 134 9.06 0.07 5.35
CA ASN A 134 7.89 -0.54 6.03
C ASN A 134 8.14 -0.65 7.54
N THR A 135 9.30 -1.17 7.94
CA THR A 135 9.72 -1.26 9.35
C THR A 135 9.76 0.10 10.01
N ALA A 136 10.31 1.12 9.34
CA ALA A 136 10.37 2.47 9.90
C ALA A 136 8.97 3.06 10.17
N GLN A 137 8.02 2.84 9.25
CA GLN A 137 6.64 3.26 9.45
C GLN A 137 5.99 2.55 10.64
N VAL A 138 6.14 1.22 10.72
CA VAL A 138 5.64 0.42 11.84
C VAL A 138 6.26 0.88 13.16
N MET A 139 7.58 1.02 13.23
CA MET A 139 8.30 1.51 14.41
C MET A 139 7.77 2.86 14.85
N SER A 140 7.56 3.79 13.92
CA SER A 140 7.02 5.12 14.22
C SER A 140 5.63 5.07 14.86
N LEU A 141 4.73 4.26 14.28
CA LEU A 141 3.36 4.08 14.78
C LEU A 141 3.31 3.37 16.14
N VAL A 142 4.14 2.34 16.32
CA VAL A 142 4.20 1.54 17.56
C VAL A 142 4.86 2.34 18.69
N ARG A 143 6.00 2.98 18.46
CA ARG A 143 6.69 3.82 19.45
C ARG A 143 5.86 5.02 19.86
N GLY A 144 5.07 5.58 18.94
CA GLY A 144 4.11 6.62 19.27
C GLY A 144 2.84 6.16 20.01
N SER A 145 2.57 4.84 20.10
CA SER A 145 1.26 4.29 20.48
C SER A 145 0.12 4.89 19.63
N ARG A 146 0.37 5.12 18.34
CA ARG A 146 -0.52 5.87 17.44
C ARG A 146 -1.36 5.02 16.51
N LEU A 147 -1.07 3.71 16.37
CA LEU A 147 -1.82 2.87 15.44
C LEU A 147 -3.25 2.64 15.94
N GLU A 148 -4.20 3.38 15.37
CA GLU A 148 -5.64 3.30 15.67
C GLU A 148 -6.43 2.63 14.54
N LEU A 149 -5.95 2.73 13.30
CA LEU A 149 -6.58 2.13 12.11
C LEU A 149 -5.55 1.41 11.24
N MET A 150 -5.85 0.19 10.84
CA MET A 150 -5.11 -0.52 9.80
C MET A 150 -6.04 -0.80 8.63
N THR A 151 -5.70 -0.32 7.45
CA THR A 151 -6.44 -0.65 6.23
C THR A 151 -5.64 -1.61 5.37
N PHE A 152 -6.32 -2.54 4.72
CA PHE A 152 -5.73 -3.49 3.80
C PHE A 152 -6.34 -3.29 2.43
N ASP A 153 -5.53 -3.35 1.39
CA ASP A 153 -6.05 -3.78 0.11
C ASP A 153 -6.56 -5.23 0.26
N GLY A 154 -7.61 -5.59 -0.48
CA GLY A 154 -8.15 -6.94 -0.44
C GLY A 154 -7.28 -7.89 -1.25
N ASP A 155 -7.32 -7.71 -2.57
CA ASP A 155 -6.64 -8.57 -3.54
C ASP A 155 -5.11 -8.43 -3.43
N VAL A 156 -4.39 -9.55 -3.55
CA VAL A 156 -2.90 -9.64 -3.56
C VAL A 156 -2.21 -9.23 -2.24
N THR A 157 -2.99 -8.84 -1.23
CA THR A 157 -2.50 -8.41 0.09
C THR A 157 -3.04 -9.27 1.23
N LEU A 158 -4.34 -9.58 1.24
CA LEU A 158 -4.94 -10.52 2.21
C LEU A 158 -5.09 -11.93 1.65
N TYR A 159 -5.36 -12.06 0.36
CA TYR A 159 -5.53 -13.31 -0.37
C TYR A 159 -5.06 -13.16 -1.82
N ASP A 160 -4.79 -14.28 -2.48
CA ASP A 160 -4.36 -14.27 -3.88
C ASP A 160 -5.47 -13.72 -4.80
N ASP A 161 -5.08 -13.17 -5.94
CA ASP A 161 -5.98 -12.53 -6.91
C ASP A 161 -7.17 -13.42 -7.27
N GLY A 162 -8.38 -12.91 -7.05
CA GLY A 162 -9.64 -13.61 -7.31
C GLY A 162 -10.01 -14.73 -6.32
N ASP A 163 -9.20 -15.02 -5.30
CA ASP A 163 -9.56 -15.98 -4.24
C ASP A 163 -10.35 -15.28 -3.11
N SER A 164 -10.76 -16.06 -2.12
CA SER A 164 -11.45 -15.60 -0.90
C SER A 164 -10.58 -15.81 0.33
N LEU A 165 -10.78 -14.99 1.35
CA LEU A 165 -10.12 -15.11 2.64
C LEU A 165 -10.68 -16.31 3.42
N ARG A 166 -10.00 -17.44 3.32
CA ARG A 166 -10.40 -18.70 3.95
C ARG A 166 -10.05 -18.73 5.44
N PRO A 167 -10.74 -19.55 6.26
CA PRO A 167 -10.53 -19.61 7.71
C PRO A 167 -9.12 -20.03 8.14
N ASP A 168 -8.38 -20.75 7.29
CA ASP A 168 -7.00 -21.19 7.52
C ASP A 168 -5.95 -20.12 7.16
N ASN A 169 -6.37 -18.95 6.68
CA ASN A 169 -5.44 -17.90 6.29
C ASN A 169 -4.67 -17.35 7.52
N PRO A 170 -3.31 -17.33 7.47
CA PRO A 170 -2.48 -16.94 8.60
C PRO A 170 -2.62 -15.47 9.01
N CYS A 171 -3.14 -14.58 8.15
CA CYS A 171 -3.41 -13.20 8.51
C CYS A 171 -4.54 -13.06 9.54
N ILE A 172 -5.52 -13.96 9.55
CA ILE A 172 -6.72 -13.87 10.40
C ILE A 172 -6.38 -13.77 11.90
N PRO A 173 -5.63 -14.71 12.51
CA PRO A 173 -5.31 -14.61 13.95
C PRO A 173 -4.55 -13.34 14.30
N ARG A 174 -3.69 -12.85 13.40
CA ARG A 174 -2.92 -11.61 13.58
C ARG A 174 -3.80 -10.36 13.54
N ILE A 175 -4.76 -10.33 12.62
CA ILE A 175 -5.77 -9.26 12.54
C ILE A 175 -6.64 -9.27 13.80
N LEU A 176 -7.08 -10.45 14.26
CA LEU A 176 -7.85 -10.57 15.50
C LEU A 176 -7.06 -10.08 16.72
N GLU A 177 -5.75 -10.35 16.78
CA GLU A 177 -4.90 -9.82 17.85
C GLU A 177 -4.86 -8.28 17.83
N LEU A 178 -4.73 -7.65 16.65
CA LEU A 178 -4.79 -6.20 16.52
C LEU A 178 -6.14 -5.63 16.96
N MET A 179 -7.24 -6.27 16.54
CA MET A 179 -8.60 -5.88 16.93
C MET A 179 -8.81 -5.99 18.43
N SER A 180 -8.29 -7.05 19.06
CA SER A 180 -8.35 -7.24 20.53
C SER A 180 -7.65 -6.12 21.31
N LYS A 181 -6.66 -5.46 20.68
CA LYS A 181 -5.92 -4.31 21.21
C LYS A 181 -6.55 -2.97 20.83
N GLY A 182 -7.75 -2.97 20.24
CA GLY A 182 -8.52 -1.78 19.91
C GLY A 182 -8.21 -1.15 18.56
N VAL A 183 -7.37 -1.77 17.72
CA VAL A 183 -7.09 -1.29 16.36
C VAL A 183 -8.30 -1.57 15.46
N ARG A 184 -8.79 -0.54 14.77
CA ARG A 184 -9.86 -0.65 13.77
C ARG A 184 -9.31 -1.20 12.46
N ILE A 185 -10.13 -1.95 11.74
CA ILE A 185 -9.72 -2.60 10.48
C ILE A 185 -10.57 -2.07 9.33
N GLY A 186 -9.93 -1.65 8.24
CA GLY A 186 -10.60 -1.36 6.97
C GLY A 186 -10.11 -2.31 5.89
N ILE A 187 -11.00 -2.84 5.06
CA ILE A 187 -10.64 -3.62 3.86
C ILE A 187 -11.12 -2.82 2.66
N VAL A 188 -10.21 -2.36 1.82
CA VAL A 188 -10.50 -1.54 0.64
C VAL A 188 -10.29 -2.40 -0.60
N THR A 189 -11.30 -2.51 -1.46
CA THR A 189 -11.23 -3.35 -2.67
C THR A 189 -11.86 -2.64 -3.86
N ALA A 190 -11.31 -2.89 -5.05
CA ALA A 190 -11.92 -2.43 -6.31
C ALA A 190 -13.20 -3.21 -6.66
N ALA A 191 -13.46 -4.36 -6.02
CA ALA A 191 -14.71 -5.07 -6.21
C ALA A 191 -15.89 -4.18 -5.75
N GLY A 192 -16.66 -3.69 -6.73
CA GLY A 192 -17.85 -2.84 -6.51
C GLY A 192 -19.15 -3.63 -6.65
N TYR A 193 -19.68 -4.07 -5.52
CA TYR A 193 -20.98 -4.70 -5.36
C TYR A 193 -21.88 -3.83 -4.47
N THR A 194 -23.18 -3.86 -4.71
CA THR A 194 -24.16 -3.19 -3.84
C THR A 194 -24.65 -4.11 -2.72
N GLU A 195 -24.44 -5.42 -2.88
CA GLU A 195 -24.93 -6.47 -1.98
C GLU A 195 -23.84 -6.94 -1.01
N ALA A 196 -24.18 -7.03 0.29
CA ALA A 196 -23.24 -7.42 1.34
C ALA A 196 -22.79 -8.89 1.21
N GLU A 197 -23.66 -9.74 0.65
CA GLU A 197 -23.45 -11.17 0.43
C GLU A 197 -22.18 -11.44 -0.38
N LYS A 198 -21.93 -10.65 -1.43
CA LYS A 198 -20.76 -10.84 -2.30
C LYS A 198 -19.45 -10.47 -1.60
N TYR A 199 -19.48 -9.49 -0.69
CA TYR A 199 -18.33 -9.18 0.15
C TYR A 199 -18.11 -10.25 1.21
N TYR A 200 -19.18 -10.80 1.78
CA TYR A 200 -19.10 -11.93 2.70
C TYR A 200 -18.46 -13.16 2.03
N GLU A 201 -18.87 -13.52 0.81
CA GLU A 201 -18.26 -14.64 0.06
C GLU A 201 -16.74 -14.50 -0.07
N ARG A 202 -16.23 -13.28 -0.24
CA ARG A 202 -14.78 -13.00 -0.32
C ARG A 202 -14.09 -12.98 1.03
N LEU A 203 -14.79 -12.68 2.13
CA LEU A 203 -14.21 -12.37 3.44
C LEU A 203 -14.68 -13.29 4.58
N TYR A 204 -15.46 -14.34 4.29
CA TYR A 204 -16.16 -15.17 5.27
C TYR A 204 -15.23 -15.71 6.35
N GLY A 205 -14.01 -16.14 6.01
CA GLY A 205 -13.06 -16.69 6.98
C GLY A 205 -12.71 -15.69 8.10
N LEU A 206 -12.54 -14.41 7.77
CA LEU A 206 -12.29 -13.38 8.77
C LEU A 206 -13.57 -12.99 9.52
N LEU A 207 -14.68 -12.80 8.81
CA LEU A 207 -15.95 -12.37 9.42
C LEU A 207 -16.49 -13.41 10.42
N ASP A 208 -16.40 -14.69 10.07
CA ASP A 208 -16.79 -15.81 10.93
C ASP A 208 -15.82 -15.95 12.11
N ALA A 209 -14.51 -15.75 11.90
CA ALA A 209 -13.54 -15.77 12.98
C ALA A 209 -13.76 -14.62 13.98
N ILE A 210 -14.14 -13.42 13.51
CA ILE A 210 -14.56 -12.31 14.37
C ILE A 210 -15.84 -12.70 15.14
N ALA A 211 -16.84 -13.29 14.46
CA ALA A 211 -18.08 -13.70 15.11
C ALA A 211 -17.88 -14.79 16.17
N ALA A 212 -16.95 -15.72 15.93
CA ALA A 212 -16.60 -16.80 16.85
C ALA A 212 -15.73 -16.33 18.03
N SER A 213 -15.06 -15.19 17.89
CA SER A 213 -14.19 -14.67 18.93
C SER A 213 -15.00 -14.12 20.12
N ASN A 214 -14.58 -14.44 21.35
CA ASN A 214 -15.35 -14.20 22.60
C ASN A 214 -15.33 -12.73 23.07
N PHE A 215 -15.26 -11.76 22.15
CA PHE A 215 -15.25 -10.33 22.46
C PHE A 215 -16.68 -9.80 22.56
N ALA A 216 -17.51 -10.29 23.50
CA ALA A 216 -18.84 -9.79 23.89
C ALA A 216 -19.38 -8.56 23.10
N ASN A 217 -19.70 -8.71 21.82
CA ASN A 217 -20.04 -7.67 20.83
C ASN A 217 -19.15 -6.40 20.80
N LYS A 218 -17.99 -6.37 21.46
CA LYS A 218 -17.06 -5.23 21.51
C LYS A 218 -16.45 -4.89 20.16
N LEU A 219 -16.44 -5.85 19.24
CA LEU A 219 -15.93 -5.68 17.88
C LEU A 219 -17.00 -5.22 16.88
N GLU A 220 -18.23 -5.00 17.32
CA GLU A 220 -19.25 -4.39 16.47
C GLU A 220 -18.77 -3.02 15.98
N HIS A 221 -18.94 -2.76 14.68
CA HIS A 221 -18.42 -1.55 14.01
C HIS A 221 -16.91 -1.33 14.17
N SER A 222 -16.11 -2.37 14.45
CA SER A 222 -14.64 -2.27 14.50
C SER A 222 -13.96 -2.61 13.17
N LEU A 223 -14.71 -3.23 12.26
CA LEU A 223 -14.28 -3.55 10.90
C LEU A 223 -15.21 -2.89 9.88
N VAL A 224 -14.64 -2.34 8.82
CA VAL A 224 -15.38 -1.88 7.63
C VAL A 224 -14.81 -2.47 6.35
N VAL A 225 -15.68 -2.64 5.36
CA VAL A 225 -15.32 -3.03 4.00
C VAL A 225 -15.73 -1.89 3.06
N MET A 226 -14.73 -1.30 2.40
CA MET A 226 -14.90 -0.29 1.37
C MET A 226 -14.80 -0.94 -0.01
N GLY A 227 -15.95 -1.03 -0.67
CA GLY A 227 -16.13 -1.61 -1.98
C GLY A 227 -16.13 -0.60 -3.12
N GLY A 228 -15.73 -1.05 -4.30
CA GLY A 228 -15.62 -0.23 -5.51
C GLY A 228 -14.68 0.94 -5.30
N GLU A 229 -13.53 0.68 -4.67
CA GLU A 229 -12.50 1.63 -4.25
C GLU A 229 -12.95 2.65 -3.18
N SER A 230 -14.01 3.41 -3.45
CA SER A 230 -14.55 4.44 -2.56
C SER A 230 -16.06 4.67 -2.74
N ASN A 231 -16.81 3.63 -3.12
CA ASN A 231 -18.21 3.78 -3.55
C ASN A 231 -19.23 3.17 -2.57
N PHE A 232 -18.89 2.08 -1.89
CA PHE A 232 -19.82 1.37 -1.00
C PHE A 232 -19.13 1.03 0.33
N LEU A 233 -19.68 1.47 1.45
CA LEU A 233 -19.15 1.13 2.76
C LEU A 233 -20.09 0.15 3.48
N PHE A 234 -19.52 -0.93 3.98
CA PHE A 234 -20.18 -1.90 4.85
C PHE A 234 -19.47 -1.95 6.19
N THR A 235 -20.23 -2.12 7.27
CA THR A 235 -19.69 -2.23 8.63
C THR A 235 -20.02 -3.61 9.20
N TYR A 236 -19.09 -4.13 10.00
CA TYR A 236 -19.28 -5.41 10.67
C TYR A 236 -20.39 -5.32 11.72
N THR A 237 -21.38 -6.20 11.60
CA THR A 237 -22.52 -6.34 12.52
C THR A 237 -22.78 -7.82 12.76
N PRO A 238 -22.56 -8.34 13.99
CA PRO A 238 -22.63 -9.78 14.25
C PRO A 238 -24.04 -10.36 14.04
N ASP A 239 -25.08 -9.54 14.16
CA ASP A 239 -26.49 -9.96 14.03
C ASP A 239 -26.97 -10.04 12.57
N SER A 240 -26.22 -9.46 11.61
CA SER A 240 -26.54 -9.56 10.19
C SER A 240 -26.29 -10.99 9.67
N PRO A 241 -27.13 -11.54 8.76
CA PRO A 241 -26.90 -12.85 8.15
C PRO A 241 -25.52 -12.98 7.49
N CYS A 242 -25.06 -11.91 6.84
CA CYS A 242 -23.77 -11.84 6.15
C CYS A 242 -22.69 -11.14 6.99
N LYS A 243 -22.96 -10.91 8.29
CA LYS A 243 -22.08 -10.18 9.24
C LYS A 243 -21.68 -8.77 8.81
N LEU A 244 -22.31 -8.25 7.76
CA LEU A 244 -22.06 -6.94 7.18
C LEU A 244 -23.40 -6.22 6.99
N ALA A 245 -23.40 -4.92 7.26
CA ALA A 245 -24.53 -4.04 7.00
C ALA A 245 -24.06 -2.82 6.19
N PRO A 246 -24.83 -2.38 5.19
CA PRO A 246 -24.49 -1.18 4.42
C PRO A 246 -24.57 0.07 5.30
N VAL A 247 -23.60 0.98 5.13
CA VAL A 247 -23.56 2.26 5.84
C VAL A 247 -24.06 3.38 4.91
N PRO A 248 -25.03 4.21 5.35
CA PRO A 248 -25.51 5.34 4.56
C PRO A 248 -24.38 6.29 4.16
N ALA A 249 -24.38 6.73 2.90
CA ALA A 249 -23.36 7.61 2.30
C ALA A 249 -23.00 8.83 3.17
N LYS A 250 -23.99 9.48 3.76
CA LYS A 250 -23.84 10.66 4.62
C LYS A 250 -22.93 10.46 5.84
N ASP A 251 -22.77 9.21 6.31
CA ASP A 251 -22.07 8.90 7.55
C ASP A 251 -20.56 8.70 7.33
N TRP A 252 -20.13 8.51 6.07
CA TRP A 252 -18.73 8.20 5.74
C TRP A 252 -18.15 8.99 4.57
N GLN A 253 -18.99 9.49 3.65
CA GLN A 253 -18.50 10.26 2.51
C GLN A 253 -17.80 11.53 2.97
N LEU A 254 -16.71 11.84 2.27
CA LEU A 254 -15.93 13.06 2.48
C LEU A 254 -16.70 14.25 1.89
N PRO A 255 -16.57 15.47 2.44
CA PRO A 255 -17.24 16.65 1.93
C PRO A 255 -17.04 16.87 0.42
N GLU A 256 -15.84 16.57 -0.08
CA GLU A 256 -15.46 16.71 -1.48
C GLU A 256 -16.23 15.74 -2.40
N MET A 257 -16.61 14.56 -1.89
CA MET A 257 -17.39 13.57 -2.64
C MET A 257 -18.82 14.05 -2.91
N SER A 258 -19.33 15.02 -2.15
CA SER A 258 -20.65 15.61 -2.41
C SER A 258 -20.73 16.35 -3.76
N SER A 259 -19.57 16.76 -4.30
CA SER A 259 -19.48 17.39 -5.62
C SER A 259 -19.58 16.40 -6.79
N TRP A 260 -19.59 15.09 -6.50
CA TRP A 260 -19.66 14.03 -7.51
C TRP A 260 -21.11 13.79 -7.94
N THR A 261 -21.68 14.80 -8.61
CA THR A 261 -23.05 14.75 -9.12
C THR A 261 -23.22 13.62 -10.14
N GLU A 262 -24.43 13.08 -10.25
CA GLU A 262 -24.76 12.04 -11.23
C GLU A 262 -24.41 12.47 -12.66
N ASP A 263 -24.60 13.74 -12.99
CA ASP A 263 -24.27 14.29 -14.31
C ASP A 263 -22.76 14.26 -14.58
N ASN A 264 -21.94 14.62 -13.58
CA ASN A 264 -20.48 14.57 -13.72
C ASN A 264 -20.00 13.12 -13.82
N VAL A 265 -20.55 12.22 -13.00
CA VAL A 265 -20.23 10.78 -13.03
C VAL A 265 -20.59 10.19 -14.38
N LYS A 266 -21.80 10.46 -14.87
CA LYS A 266 -22.26 10.00 -16.18
C LYS A 266 -21.35 10.52 -17.29
N ALA A 267 -21.01 11.81 -17.27
CA ALA A 267 -20.13 12.40 -18.28
C ALA A 267 -18.74 11.75 -18.32
N LEU A 268 -18.14 11.46 -17.16
CA LEU A 268 -16.84 10.80 -17.11
C LEU A 268 -16.92 9.38 -17.64
N LEU A 269 -17.89 8.60 -17.16
CA LEU A 269 -18.06 7.22 -17.59
C LEU A 269 -18.44 7.13 -19.08
N ASP A 270 -19.18 8.09 -19.65
CA ASP A 270 -19.49 8.15 -21.08
C ASP A 270 -18.21 8.34 -21.92
N VAL A 271 -17.28 9.19 -21.47
CA VAL A 271 -15.95 9.35 -22.10
C VAL A 271 -15.12 8.07 -21.95
N GLY A 272 -15.12 7.45 -20.76
CA GLY A 272 -14.42 6.20 -20.51
C GLY A 272 -14.94 5.04 -21.38
N GLU A 273 -16.26 4.94 -21.52
CA GLU A 273 -16.93 3.93 -22.35
C GLU A 273 -16.58 4.11 -23.84
N ALA A 274 -16.58 5.34 -24.34
CA ALA A 274 -16.19 5.65 -25.70
C ALA A 274 -14.72 5.27 -25.95
N ALA A 275 -13.81 5.67 -25.05
CA ALA A 275 -12.39 5.33 -25.15
C ALA A 275 -12.15 3.81 -25.13
N LEU A 276 -12.87 3.07 -24.27
CA LEU A 276 -12.81 1.61 -24.22
C LEU A 276 -13.28 0.99 -25.55
N LYS A 277 -14.41 1.47 -26.11
CA LYS A 277 -14.91 0.98 -27.41
C LYS A 277 -13.91 1.24 -28.54
N ASP A 278 -13.30 2.42 -28.57
CA ASP A 278 -12.27 2.75 -29.57
C ASP A 278 -11.07 1.79 -29.47
N CYS A 279 -10.62 1.45 -28.26
CA CYS A 279 -9.56 0.46 -28.05
C CYS A 279 -9.99 -0.96 -28.47
N VAL A 280 -11.22 -1.36 -28.16
CA VAL A 280 -11.79 -2.65 -28.55
C VAL A 280 -11.82 -2.79 -30.07
N ASP A 281 -12.25 -1.75 -30.78
CA ASP A 281 -12.31 -1.76 -32.24
C ASP A 281 -10.92 -1.71 -32.88
N ALA A 282 -10.02 -0.87 -32.36
CA ALA A 282 -8.67 -0.71 -32.88
C ALA A 282 -7.83 -1.99 -32.76
N MET A 283 -7.93 -2.69 -31.62
CA MET A 283 -7.18 -3.92 -31.35
C MET A 283 -7.99 -5.20 -31.59
N LYS A 284 -9.26 -5.09 -32.03
CA LYS A 284 -10.21 -6.20 -32.23
C LYS A 284 -10.28 -7.12 -31.02
N LEU A 285 -10.42 -6.53 -29.83
CA LEU A 285 -10.41 -7.27 -28.58
C LEU A 285 -11.67 -8.14 -28.46
N PRO A 286 -11.56 -9.44 -28.13
CA PRO A 286 -12.70 -10.33 -27.95
C PRO A 286 -13.39 -10.14 -26.59
N VAL A 287 -13.89 -8.94 -26.33
CA VAL A 287 -14.45 -8.50 -25.03
C VAL A 287 -15.84 -7.90 -25.18
N GLN A 288 -16.54 -7.79 -24.05
CA GLN A 288 -17.78 -7.04 -23.92
C GLN A 288 -17.54 -5.82 -23.03
N VAL A 289 -18.28 -4.74 -23.28
CA VAL A 289 -18.26 -3.53 -22.44
C VAL A 289 -19.34 -3.66 -21.37
N LEU A 290 -18.99 -3.43 -20.10
CA LEU A 290 -19.89 -3.40 -18.96
C LEU A 290 -19.97 -2.00 -18.37
N ARG A 291 -21.19 -1.45 -18.30
CA ARG A 291 -21.47 -0.18 -17.64
C ARG A 291 -22.19 -0.42 -16.31
N LYS A 292 -21.63 0.10 -15.21
CA LYS A 292 -22.21 0.12 -13.87
C LYS A 292 -22.52 1.57 -13.45
N THR A 293 -23.13 1.74 -12.28
CA THR A 293 -23.51 3.06 -11.72
C THR A 293 -22.30 3.97 -11.47
N ARG A 294 -21.16 3.40 -11.08
CA ARG A 294 -19.94 4.12 -10.68
C ARG A 294 -18.68 3.62 -11.38
N ALA A 295 -18.84 2.79 -12.42
CA ALA A 295 -17.73 2.16 -13.11
C ALA A 295 -18.10 1.81 -14.55
N VAL A 296 -17.10 1.75 -15.43
CA VAL A 296 -17.22 1.21 -16.78
C VAL A 296 -16.00 0.38 -17.11
N GLY A 297 -16.16 -0.75 -17.77
CA GLY A 297 -15.04 -1.63 -18.06
C GLY A 297 -15.26 -2.54 -19.24
N ILE A 298 -14.23 -3.31 -19.58
CA ILE A 298 -14.29 -4.38 -20.57
C ILE A 298 -13.88 -5.70 -19.94
N PHE A 299 -14.57 -6.78 -20.31
CA PHE A 299 -14.28 -8.12 -19.81
C PHE A 299 -14.39 -9.16 -20.94
N PRO A 300 -13.50 -10.16 -21.00
CA PRO A 300 -13.56 -11.21 -22.01
C PRO A 300 -14.63 -12.26 -21.68
N SER A 301 -15.06 -12.99 -22.70
CA SER A 301 -15.91 -14.17 -22.48
C SER A 301 -15.14 -15.28 -21.76
N LYS A 302 -15.85 -16.15 -21.02
CA LYS A 302 -15.23 -17.21 -20.22
C LYS A 302 -14.28 -18.08 -21.06
N GLY A 303 -13.05 -18.22 -20.60
CA GLY A 303 -12.01 -19.02 -21.27
C GLY A 303 -11.11 -18.23 -22.23
N ILE A 304 -11.43 -16.96 -22.51
CA ILE A 304 -10.57 -16.07 -23.29
C ILE A 304 -9.64 -15.31 -22.34
N LYS A 305 -8.35 -15.28 -22.69
CA LYS A 305 -7.33 -14.49 -21.99
C LYS A 305 -6.79 -13.41 -22.90
N LEU A 306 -6.79 -12.18 -22.41
CA LEU A 306 -6.17 -11.05 -23.09
C LEU A 306 -4.66 -11.05 -22.83
N SER A 307 -3.88 -10.55 -23.79
CA SER A 307 -2.45 -10.34 -23.56
C SER A 307 -2.28 -9.16 -22.60
N ARG A 308 -1.22 -9.19 -21.79
CA ARG A 308 -0.93 -8.10 -20.87
C ARG A 308 -0.72 -6.78 -21.63
N GLU A 309 -0.06 -6.85 -22.78
CA GLU A 309 0.21 -5.68 -23.62
C GLU A 309 -1.09 -5.02 -24.10
N GLN A 310 -2.11 -5.83 -24.46
CA GLN A 310 -3.43 -5.30 -24.84
C GLN A 310 -4.13 -4.61 -23.67
N LEU A 311 -4.00 -5.17 -22.47
CA LEU A 311 -4.56 -4.62 -21.24
C LEU A 311 -3.88 -3.29 -20.88
N GLU A 312 -2.55 -3.26 -20.83
CA GLU A 312 -1.78 -2.06 -20.48
C GLU A 312 -1.97 -0.94 -21.51
N GLU A 313 -1.96 -1.26 -22.81
CA GLU A 313 -2.21 -0.27 -23.88
C GLU A 313 -3.58 0.37 -23.70
N THR A 314 -4.62 -0.44 -23.47
CA THR A 314 -5.98 0.07 -23.29
C THR A 314 -6.09 0.94 -22.03
N VAL A 315 -5.52 0.52 -20.89
CA VAL A 315 -5.49 1.31 -19.65
C VAL A 315 -4.80 2.66 -19.89
N LEU A 316 -3.63 2.66 -20.52
CA LEU A 316 -2.87 3.89 -20.77
C LEU A 316 -3.61 4.86 -21.70
N VAL A 317 -4.24 4.35 -22.76
CA VAL A 317 -5.05 5.18 -23.68
C VAL A 317 -6.25 5.76 -22.95
N VAL A 318 -7.04 4.92 -22.26
CA VAL A 318 -8.24 5.36 -21.54
C VAL A 318 -7.89 6.36 -20.45
N GLN A 319 -6.84 6.10 -19.66
CA GLN A 319 -6.34 7.03 -18.66
C GLN A 319 -5.98 8.37 -19.30
N ARG A 320 -5.24 8.37 -20.41
CA ARG A 320 -4.82 9.60 -21.07
C ARG A 320 -5.99 10.40 -21.63
N VAL A 321 -6.97 9.74 -22.23
CA VAL A 321 -8.20 10.38 -22.73
C VAL A 321 -8.97 11.03 -21.58
N LEU A 322 -9.16 10.31 -20.47
CA LEU A 322 -9.85 10.84 -19.30
C LEU A 322 -9.11 12.02 -18.67
N GLU A 323 -7.78 11.94 -18.49
CA GLU A 323 -6.95 13.04 -17.97
C GLU A 323 -7.05 14.33 -18.80
N MET A 324 -7.21 14.21 -20.12
CA MET A 324 -7.34 15.36 -21.02
C MET A 324 -8.78 15.91 -21.09
N SER A 325 -9.77 15.10 -20.76
CA SER A 325 -11.19 15.46 -20.80
C SER A 325 -11.59 16.42 -19.68
N ASP A 326 -12.60 17.25 -19.92
CA ASP A 326 -13.15 18.13 -18.87
C ASP A 326 -13.91 17.37 -17.78
N ALA A 327 -14.37 16.15 -18.07
CA ALA A 327 -14.98 15.29 -17.06
C ALA A 327 -13.93 14.72 -16.09
N GLY A 328 -12.79 14.22 -16.60
CA GLY A 328 -11.71 13.68 -15.77
C GLY A 328 -10.93 14.74 -14.99
N LYS A 329 -11.00 16.02 -15.37
CA LYS A 329 -10.49 17.14 -14.54
C LYS A 329 -11.41 17.47 -13.35
N ARG A 330 -12.70 17.12 -13.42
CA ARG A 330 -13.70 17.43 -12.39
C ARG A 330 -13.84 16.33 -11.35
N LEU A 331 -13.61 15.08 -11.73
CA LEU A 331 -13.77 13.93 -10.85
C LEU A 331 -12.50 13.09 -10.77
N PRO A 332 -12.12 12.61 -9.58
CA PRO A 332 -11.13 11.56 -9.49
C PRO A 332 -11.70 10.26 -10.10
N PHE A 333 -10.83 9.52 -10.76
CA PHE A 333 -11.15 8.23 -11.37
C PHE A 333 -9.94 7.31 -11.28
N CYS A 334 -10.16 6.00 -11.37
CA CYS A 334 -9.11 5.02 -11.41
C CYS A 334 -9.31 4.13 -12.63
N ALA A 335 -8.36 4.12 -13.56
CA ALA A 335 -8.35 3.19 -14.70
C ALA A 335 -7.29 2.12 -14.42
N PHE A 336 -7.70 0.85 -14.40
CA PHE A 336 -6.82 -0.23 -13.99
C PHE A 336 -6.95 -1.52 -14.77
N ASN A 337 -5.84 -2.27 -14.79
CA ASN A 337 -5.75 -3.62 -15.33
C ASN A 337 -6.05 -4.63 -14.21
N GLY A 338 -7.18 -5.34 -14.31
CA GLY A 338 -7.59 -6.38 -13.34
C GLY A 338 -7.06 -7.78 -13.68
N GLY A 339 -5.98 -7.88 -14.46
CA GLY A 339 -5.30 -9.13 -14.80
C GLY A 339 -5.88 -9.86 -16.02
N ASN A 340 -7.20 -9.77 -16.23
CA ASN A 340 -7.85 -10.24 -17.46
C ASN A 340 -9.03 -9.38 -17.90
N ASP A 341 -9.28 -8.28 -17.22
CA ASP A 341 -10.30 -7.26 -17.54
C ASP A 341 -9.72 -5.87 -17.28
N ILE A 342 -10.47 -4.84 -17.68
CA ILE A 342 -10.09 -3.44 -17.46
C ILE A 342 -11.31 -2.70 -16.93
N PHE A 343 -11.13 -1.92 -15.87
CA PHE A 343 -12.18 -1.09 -15.32
C PHE A 343 -11.70 0.35 -15.11
N VAL A 344 -12.65 1.27 -15.26
CA VAL A 344 -12.56 2.67 -14.89
C VAL A 344 -13.59 2.92 -13.81
N ASP A 345 -13.13 3.13 -12.59
CA ASP A 345 -13.95 3.41 -11.42
C ASP A 345 -13.95 4.90 -11.11
N ILE A 346 -15.08 5.41 -10.59
CA ILE A 346 -15.15 6.76 -10.01
C ILE A 346 -14.55 6.73 -8.61
N GLY A 347 -13.66 7.69 -8.36
CA GLY A 347 -12.85 7.72 -7.15
C GLY A 347 -11.58 6.88 -7.29
N ASP A 348 -10.88 6.75 -6.18
CA ASP A 348 -9.78 5.82 -6.05
C ASP A 348 -9.68 5.31 -4.61
N LYS A 349 -8.90 4.27 -4.37
CA LYS A 349 -8.75 3.68 -3.04
C LYS A 349 -8.23 4.67 -1.97
N SER A 350 -7.61 5.80 -2.33
CA SER A 350 -7.12 6.77 -1.34
C SER A 350 -8.30 7.50 -0.69
N TRP A 351 -9.33 7.80 -1.48
CA TRP A 351 -10.63 8.25 -0.98
C TRP A 351 -11.30 7.20 -0.12
N GLY A 352 -11.16 5.92 -0.48
CA GLY A 352 -11.64 4.79 0.33
C GLY A 352 -11.00 4.73 1.72
N VAL A 353 -9.67 4.90 1.79
CA VAL A 353 -8.95 4.95 3.07
C VAL A 353 -9.35 6.19 3.89
N MET A 354 -9.45 7.36 3.28
CA MET A 354 -9.90 8.59 3.96
C MET A 354 -11.35 8.49 4.46
N ALA A 355 -12.22 7.81 3.71
CA ALA A 355 -13.58 7.51 4.15
C ALA A 355 -13.59 6.56 5.36
N CYS A 356 -12.72 5.54 5.39
CA CYS A 356 -12.57 4.68 6.57
C CYS A 356 -12.10 5.50 7.79
N GLN A 357 -11.10 6.36 7.62
CA GLN A 357 -10.62 7.28 8.65
C GLN A 357 -11.75 8.16 9.20
N ARG A 358 -12.55 8.76 8.31
CA ARG A 358 -13.71 9.59 8.66
C ARG A 358 -14.78 8.81 9.42
N TYR A 359 -15.13 7.62 8.94
CA TYR A 359 -16.15 6.76 9.56
C TYR A 359 -15.79 6.40 11.00
N PHE A 360 -14.53 6.11 11.28
CA PHE A 360 -14.06 5.81 12.64
C PHE A 360 -13.82 7.06 13.52
N GLY A 361 -14.44 8.19 13.20
CA GLY A 361 -14.35 9.42 14.00
C GLY A 361 -13.26 10.39 13.56
N GLY A 362 -12.74 10.25 12.33
CA GLY A 362 -11.71 11.15 11.80
C GLY A 362 -10.29 10.80 12.25
N ILE A 363 -9.92 9.51 12.17
CA ILE A 363 -8.57 9.05 12.51
C ILE A 363 -7.55 9.70 11.56
N GLU A 364 -6.54 10.36 12.12
CA GLU A 364 -5.51 11.04 11.34
C GLU A 364 -4.64 10.07 10.54
N GLY A 365 -4.12 10.52 9.40
CA GLY A 365 -3.15 9.77 8.59
C GLY A 365 -1.91 9.30 9.36
N SER A 366 -1.50 10.05 10.40
CA SER A 366 -0.38 9.75 11.29
C SER A 366 -0.64 8.60 12.28
N LYS A 367 -1.91 8.16 12.36
CA LYS A 367 -2.43 7.12 13.24
C LYS A 367 -2.99 5.91 12.48
N SER A 368 -2.87 5.94 11.15
CA SER A 368 -3.38 4.89 10.27
C SER A 368 -2.29 4.34 9.38
N LEU A 369 -2.29 3.01 9.20
CA LEU A 369 -1.40 2.28 8.30
C LEU A 369 -2.21 1.57 7.22
N HIS A 370 -1.95 1.89 5.96
CA HIS A 370 -2.46 1.13 4.83
C HIS A 370 -1.45 0.07 4.39
N VAL A 371 -1.93 -1.14 4.12
CA VAL A 371 -1.14 -2.26 3.59
C VAL A 371 -1.64 -2.57 2.19
N GLY A 372 -0.81 -2.30 1.19
CA GLY A 372 -1.16 -2.40 -0.22
C GLY A 372 -0.01 -2.96 -1.07
N ASP A 373 -0.33 -3.43 -2.28
CA ASP A 373 0.67 -3.87 -3.26
C ASP A 373 0.82 -2.86 -4.42
N GLN A 374 2.05 -2.35 -4.62
CA GLN A 374 2.38 -1.45 -5.72
C GLN A 374 3.08 -2.14 -6.90
N PHE A 375 3.25 -3.46 -6.89
CA PHE A 375 3.93 -4.19 -7.98
C PHE A 375 3.02 -4.43 -9.20
N LEU A 376 1.70 -4.30 -9.05
CA LEU A 376 0.71 -4.51 -10.12
C LEU A 376 0.65 -3.32 -11.10
N SER A 377 1.61 -3.28 -12.03
CA SER A 377 1.58 -2.60 -13.34
C SER A 377 1.12 -1.13 -13.46
N ALA A 378 1.07 -0.61 -14.70
CA ALA A 378 0.63 0.75 -14.94
C ALA A 378 -0.90 0.80 -14.77
N GLY A 379 -1.34 1.61 -13.82
CA GLY A 379 -2.75 1.64 -13.43
C GLY A 379 -3.15 0.54 -12.46
N ALA A 380 -2.33 0.11 -11.50
CA ALA A 380 -2.92 -0.56 -10.32
C ALA A 380 -3.93 0.38 -9.65
N ASN A 381 -5.05 -0.17 -9.21
CA ASN A 381 -6.00 0.51 -8.32
C ASN A 381 -5.33 1.03 -7.02
N ASP A 382 -4.31 0.33 -6.54
CA ASP A 382 -3.50 0.72 -5.38
C ASP A 382 -2.46 1.81 -5.67
N PHE A 383 -2.15 2.08 -6.95
CA PHE A 383 -1.13 3.06 -7.30
C PHE A 383 -1.49 4.44 -6.75
N LYS A 384 -2.77 4.80 -6.70
CA LYS A 384 -3.22 6.08 -6.14
C LYS A 384 -3.34 6.12 -4.61
N VAL A 385 -3.08 5.04 -3.88
CA VAL A 385 -2.93 5.10 -2.40
C VAL A 385 -1.47 5.00 -2.00
N CYS A 386 -0.72 4.25 -2.78
CA CYS A 386 0.58 3.75 -2.39
C CYS A 386 1.74 4.42 -3.16
N SER A 387 1.49 5.00 -4.34
CA SER A 387 2.53 5.70 -5.10
C SER A 387 2.93 7.04 -4.47
N ASN A 388 4.10 7.51 -4.88
CA ASN A 388 4.70 8.77 -4.45
C ASN A 388 3.86 10.03 -4.71
N ILE A 389 2.86 9.97 -5.61
CA ILE A 389 1.92 11.07 -5.84
C ILE A 389 0.81 11.08 -4.78
N ALA A 390 0.65 9.98 -4.03
CA ALA A 390 -0.61 9.64 -3.41
C ALA A 390 -0.54 9.01 -2.00
N ARG A 391 0.59 9.16 -1.28
CA ARG A 391 0.66 9.14 0.20
C ARG A 391 -0.11 10.33 0.80
N LEU A 392 -1.34 10.55 0.37
CA LEU A 392 -2.18 11.71 0.68
C LEU A 392 -3.06 11.45 1.90
N SER A 393 -3.34 10.18 2.22
CA SER A 393 -4.30 9.81 3.26
C SER A 393 -3.64 9.29 4.54
N CYS A 394 -2.58 8.48 4.45
CA CYS A 394 -2.01 7.77 5.60
C CYS A 394 -0.57 7.28 5.39
N THR A 395 0.03 6.71 6.43
CA THR A 395 1.24 5.89 6.29
C THR A 395 0.92 4.61 5.52
N THR A 396 1.84 4.11 4.69
CA THR A 396 1.61 2.98 3.79
C THR A 396 2.78 1.99 3.77
N ALA A 397 2.52 0.74 4.15
CA ALA A 397 3.44 -0.37 3.96
C ALA A 397 3.23 -1.01 2.58
N TRP A 398 4.30 -1.07 1.79
CA TRP A 398 4.27 -1.73 0.48
C TRP A 398 4.62 -3.19 0.62
N ILE A 399 3.65 -4.06 0.35
CA ILE A 399 3.75 -5.51 0.42
C ILE A 399 3.71 -6.13 -0.98
N ALA A 400 4.40 -7.26 -1.18
CA ALA A 400 4.43 -7.98 -2.46
C ALA A 400 3.66 -9.31 -2.45
N SER A 401 3.12 -9.73 -1.30
CA SER A 401 2.39 -11.00 -1.15
C SER A 401 1.69 -11.09 0.22
N PRO A 402 0.69 -11.97 0.38
CA PRO A 402 0.09 -12.27 1.68
C PRO A 402 1.09 -12.72 2.75
N ALA A 403 2.18 -13.39 2.35
CA ALA A 403 3.24 -13.81 3.28
C ALA A 403 4.00 -12.60 3.86
N GLU A 404 4.25 -11.57 3.05
CA GLU A 404 4.84 -10.32 3.54
C GLU A 404 3.86 -9.54 4.43
N THR A 405 2.54 -9.61 4.18
CA THR A 405 1.51 -9.08 5.11
C THR A 405 1.62 -9.75 6.47
N CYS A 406 1.73 -11.09 6.52
CA CYS A 406 1.94 -11.82 7.77
C CYS A 406 3.21 -11.37 8.49
N ALA A 407 4.32 -11.25 7.76
CA ALA A 407 5.60 -10.82 8.34
C ALA A 407 5.52 -9.39 8.92
N LEU A 408 4.80 -8.47 8.25
CA LEU A 408 4.56 -7.12 8.75
C LEU A 408 3.74 -7.14 10.05
N LEU A 409 2.69 -7.96 10.10
CA LEU A 409 1.82 -8.11 11.28
C LEU A 409 2.57 -8.75 12.46
N ASP A 410 3.43 -9.74 12.20
CA ASP A 410 4.33 -10.32 13.20
C ASP A 410 5.30 -9.28 13.74
N GLU A 411 5.90 -8.47 12.86
CA GLU A 411 6.81 -7.40 13.25
C GLU A 411 6.12 -6.31 14.09
N ILE A 412 4.87 -5.93 13.78
CA ILE A 412 4.07 -5.03 14.63
C ILE A 412 3.93 -5.60 16.04
N SER A 413 3.73 -6.92 16.16
CA SER A 413 3.52 -7.60 17.43
C SER A 413 4.83 -7.71 18.24
N GLU A 414 5.94 -8.07 17.58
CA GLU A 414 7.30 -8.07 18.16
C GLU A 414 7.66 -6.68 18.71
N LEU A 415 7.53 -5.63 17.89
CA LEU A 415 7.89 -4.27 18.28
C LEU A 415 7.02 -3.72 19.42
N LYS A 416 5.73 -4.13 19.48
CA LYS A 416 4.85 -3.78 20.61
C LYS A 416 5.31 -4.47 21.90
N ALA A 417 5.73 -5.74 21.84
CA ALA A 417 6.23 -6.46 23.00
C ALA A 417 7.55 -5.85 23.52
N ASP A 418 8.49 -5.55 22.62
CA ASP A 418 9.77 -4.90 22.96
C ASP A 418 9.56 -3.53 23.61
N LYS A 419 8.59 -2.76 23.12
CA LYS A 419 8.23 -1.48 23.71
C LYS A 419 7.71 -1.64 25.15
N VAL A 420 6.79 -2.56 25.38
CA VAL A 420 6.25 -2.82 26.74
C VAL A 420 7.36 -3.20 27.71
N HIS A 421 8.31 -4.03 27.27
CA HIS A 421 9.46 -4.39 28.07
C HIS A 421 10.35 -3.17 28.38
N THR A 422 10.62 -2.32 27.39
CA THR A 422 11.43 -1.11 27.54
C THR A 422 10.77 -0.08 28.47
N ASP A 423 9.47 0.16 28.30
CA ASP A 423 8.70 1.09 29.14
C ASP A 423 8.65 0.61 30.60
N TYR A 424 8.49 -0.70 30.83
CA TYR A 424 8.53 -1.29 32.17
C TYR A 424 9.91 -1.17 32.82
N ALA A 425 10.99 -1.40 32.07
CA ALA A 425 12.35 -1.23 32.57
C ALA A 425 12.61 0.23 32.98
N ALA A 426 12.23 1.21 32.13
CA ALA A 426 12.35 2.63 32.44
C ALA A 426 11.52 3.05 33.67
N PHE A 427 10.31 2.50 33.83
CA PHE A 427 9.49 2.73 35.01
C PHE A 427 10.13 2.16 36.27
N ARG A 428 10.60 0.90 36.23
CA ARG A 428 11.28 0.26 37.36
C ARG A 428 12.50 1.07 37.81
N ASP A 429 13.31 1.50 36.84
CA ASP A 429 14.55 2.23 37.13
C ASP A 429 14.25 3.64 37.70
N SER A 430 13.14 4.28 37.30
CA SER A 430 12.71 5.59 37.85
C SER A 430 12.06 5.50 39.24
N VAL A 431 11.55 4.35 39.65
CA VAL A 431 11.03 4.11 41.02
C VAL A 431 12.15 3.66 41.97
N SER A 432 13.28 3.18 41.43
CA SER A 432 14.46 2.78 42.21
C SER A 432 15.49 3.90 42.43
N ALA A 433 15.28 5.08 41.82
CA ALA A 433 16.05 6.30 42.02
C ALA A 433 15.28 7.27 42.93
#